data_AF-A0A944STE1-F1
#
_entry.id   AF-A0A944STE1-F1
#
_cell.length_a   1.000
_cell.length_b   1.000
_cell.length_c   1.000
_cell.angle_alpha   90.00
_cell.angle_beta   90.00
_cell.angle_gamma   90.00
#
_symmetry.space_group_name_H-M   'P 1'
#
loop_
_entity.id
_entity.type
_entity.pdbx_description
1 polymer ?
#
loop_
_entity_poly.entity_id
_entity_poly.type
_entity_poly.pdbx_seq_one_letter_code
_entity_poly.pdbx_strand_id
1 'polypeptide(L)' 'NTMQELEGEDGGKVVVSNHPLAVSPGEPVTISKSVAAIYKDNGYDWHQSEKVGLSAPFTYAA' A
#
# COMPACT_ATOMS: atom_id res chain seq x y z
N ASN A 1 -1.11 -5.43 -11.61
CA ASN A 1 -1.36 -5.57 -10.16
C ASN A 1 -1.99 -4.29 -9.64
N THR A 2 -3.12 -4.39 -8.95
CA THR A 2 -3.90 -3.22 -8.51
C THR A 2 -4.03 -3.19 -7.00
N MET A 3 -3.71 -2.04 -6.40
CA MET A 3 -3.91 -1.73 -4.99
C MET A 3 -5.00 -0.66 -4.87
N GLN A 4 -5.89 -0.82 -3.90
CA GLN A 4 -6.96 0.13 -3.65
C GLN A 4 -6.83 0.67 -2.22
N GLU A 5 -6.87 2.00 -2.07
CA GLU A 5 -6.87 2.64 -0.75
C GLU A 5 -8.09 2.18 0.06
N LEU A 6 -7.89 1.97 1.36
CA LEU A 6 -9.01 1.68 2.25
C LEU A 6 -9.79 2.96 2.56
N GLU A 7 -11.11 2.83 2.52
CA GLU A 7 -12.06 3.87 2.90
C GLU A 7 -12.36 3.75 4.40
N GLY A 8 -12.22 4.86 5.12
CA GLY A 8 -12.57 4.98 6.53
C GLY A 8 -14.08 5.03 6.74
N GLU A 9 -14.52 4.90 8.00
CA GLU A 9 -15.95 4.94 8.33
C GLU A 9 -16.63 6.26 7.94
N ASP A 10 -15.87 7.35 7.83
CA ASP A 10 -16.29 8.67 7.40
C ASP A 10 -16.19 8.91 5.89
N GLY A 11 -15.81 7.88 5.11
CA GLY A 11 -15.50 8.00 3.69
C GLY A 11 -14.10 8.59 3.41
N GLY A 12 -13.31 8.85 4.46
CA GLY A 12 -11.97 9.41 4.39
C GLY A 12 -10.90 8.37 4.08
N LYS A 13 -9.65 8.83 3.94
CA LYS A 13 -8.50 7.93 3.77
C LYS A 13 -8.11 7.29 5.10
N VAL A 14 -7.81 5.99 5.07
CA VAL A 14 -7.18 5.33 6.23
C VAL A 14 -5.67 5.52 6.18
N VAL A 15 -5.14 6.26 7.15
CA VAL A 15 -3.71 6.55 7.28
C VAL A 15 -3.18 6.19 8.67
N VAL A 16 -1.90 5.83 8.73
CA VAL A 16 -1.16 5.67 9.99
C VAL A 16 -0.15 6.80 10.12
N SER A 17 -0.26 7.58 11.18
CA SER A 17 0.67 8.65 11.53
C SER A 17 1.63 8.23 12.65
N ASN A 18 2.79 8.88 12.73
CA ASN A 18 3.78 8.68 13.79
C ASN A 18 4.24 7.21 13.96
N HIS A 19 4.29 6.45 12.88
CA HIS A 19 4.72 5.06 12.91
C HIS A 19 6.25 4.95 12.92
N PRO A 20 6.84 4.02 13.70
CA PRO A 20 8.29 3.89 13.83
C PRO A 20 8.96 3.20 12.63
N LEU A 21 8.16 2.68 11.67
CA LEU A 21 8.60 1.74 10.63
C LEU A 21 8.50 2.33 9.21
N ALA A 22 8.56 3.66 9.07
CA ALA A 22 8.34 4.32 7.78
C ALA A 22 9.52 4.24 6.83
N VAL A 23 9.24 3.93 5.56
CA VAL A 23 10.13 4.22 4.43
C VAL A 23 10.36 5.72 4.23
N SER A 24 9.46 6.56 4.75
CA SER A 24 9.51 8.03 4.65
C SER A 24 9.25 8.66 6.03
N PRO A 25 10.30 9.08 6.76
CA PRO A 25 10.15 9.68 8.07
C PRO A 25 9.31 10.98 8.03
N GLY A 26 8.36 11.11 8.96
CA GLY A 26 7.53 12.32 9.10
C GLY A 26 6.27 12.36 8.23
N GLU A 27 6.15 11.47 7.24
CA GLU A 27 4.98 11.39 6.36
C GLU A 27 3.98 10.33 6.83
N PRO A 28 2.65 10.59 6.76
CA PRO A 28 1.65 9.55 6.98
C PRO A 28 1.74 8.43 5.95
N VAL A 29 1.48 7.19 6.37
CA VAL A 29 1.34 6.04 5.46
C VAL A 29 -0.12 5.78 5.14
N THR A 30 -0.44 5.72 3.85
CA THR A 30 -1.73 5.25 3.35
C THR A 30 -1.79 3.73 3.38
N ILE A 31 -2.90 3.19 3.88
CA ILE A 31 -3.20 1.76 3.87
C ILE A 31 -4.03 1.41 2.64
N SER A 32 -3.62 0.36 1.95
CA SER A 32 -4.32 -0.17 0.78
C SER A 32 -4.49 -1.69 0.86
N LYS A 33 -5.43 -2.22 0.08
CA LYS A 33 -5.68 -3.65 -0.07
C LYS A 33 -5.50 -4.08 -1.52
N SER A 34 -4.82 -5.20 -1.73
CA SER A 34 -4.62 -5.75 -3.07
C SER A 34 -5.93 -6.36 -3.60
N VAL A 35 -6.38 -5.89 -4.76
CA VAL A 35 -7.55 -6.46 -5.44
C VAL A 35 -7.13 -7.64 -6.30
N ALA A 36 -6.04 -7.47 -7.07
CA ALA A 36 -5.46 -8.55 -7.86
C ALA A 36 -3.97 -8.28 -8.13
N ALA A 37 -3.13 -9.21 -7.70
CA ALA A 37 -1.75 -9.33 -8.12
C ALA A 37 -1.59 -10.63 -8.91
N ILE A 38 -1.40 -10.52 -10.22
CA ILE A 38 -1.32 -11.66 -11.14
C ILE A 38 0.04 -11.61 -11.83
N TYR A 39 0.75 -12.72 -11.74
CA TYR A 39 1.97 -12.96 -12.50
C TYR A 39 1.78 -14.23 -13.31
N LYS A 40 1.90 -14.11 -14.64
CA LYS A 40 1.76 -15.23 -15.57
C LYS A 40 2.84 -15.15 -16.63
N ASP A 41 3.96 -15.81 -16.34
CA ASP A 41 5.12 -15.85 -17.22
C ASP A 41 6.08 -16.98 -16.80
N ASN A 42 6.98 -17.40 -17.68
CA ASN A 42 8.03 -18.42 -17.45
C ASN A 42 7.50 -19.74 -16.85
N GLY A 43 6.29 -20.15 -17.24
CA GLY A 43 5.65 -21.37 -16.73
C GLY A 43 5.03 -21.24 -15.33
N TYR A 44 5.07 -20.06 -14.73
CA TYR A 44 4.41 -19.77 -13.46
C TYR A 44 3.08 -19.06 -13.67
N ASP A 45 2.11 -19.44 -12.85
CA ASP A 45 0.80 -18.80 -12.76
C ASP A 45 0.51 -18.51 -11.28
N TRP A 46 0.71 -17.25 -10.88
CA TRP A 46 0.69 -16.80 -9.49
C TRP A 46 -0.34 -15.71 -9.28
N HIS A 47 -1.21 -15.93 -8.29
CA HIS A 47 -2.33 -15.05 -7.98
C HIS A 47 -2.34 -14.71 -6.49
N GLN A 48 -2.36 -13.42 -6.15
CA GLN A 48 -2.55 -12.93 -4.79
C GLN A 48 -3.60 -11.83 -4.73
N SER A 49 -4.44 -11.90 -3.71
CA SER A 49 -5.41 -10.88 -3.33
C SER A 49 -5.44 -10.78 -1.81
N GLU A 50 -6.18 -9.80 -1.28
CA GLU A 50 -6.43 -9.64 0.16
C GLU A 50 -5.16 -9.38 0.99
N LYS A 51 -4.10 -8.85 0.38
CA LYS A 51 -2.86 -8.42 1.04
C LYS A 51 -2.91 -6.93 1.37
N VAL A 52 -2.19 -6.55 2.43
CA VAL A 52 -2.04 -5.16 2.87
C VAL A 52 -0.87 -4.52 2.14
N GLY A 53 -1.09 -3.31 1.62
CA GLY A 53 -0.04 -2.45 1.10
C GLY A 53 0.10 -1.17 1.90
N LEU A 54 1.34 -0.72 2.03
CA LEU A 54 1.74 0.49 2.73
C LEU A 54 2.46 1.40 1.74
N SER A 55 2.00 2.65 1.61
CA SER A 55 2.64 3.64 0.73
C SER A 55 2.67 5.01 1.40
N ALA A 56 3.79 5.72 1.24
CA ALA A 56 3.93 7.11 1.65
C ALA A 56 4.67 7.90 0.55
N PRO A 57 4.44 9.22 0.44
CA PRO A 57 5.28 10.07 -0.38
C PRO A 57 6.72 10.01 0.14
N PHE A 58 7.68 10.07 -0.79
CA PHE A 58 9.11 10.07 -0.48
C PHE A 58 9.78 11.25 -1.17
N THR A 59 10.67 11.92 -0.44
CA THR A 59 11.50 13.02 -0.95
C THR A 59 12.96 12.75 -0.61
N TYR A 60 13.87 12.94 -1.57
CA TYR A 60 15.30 12.86 -1.29
C TYR A 60 15.73 13.97 -0.32
N ALA A 61 16.53 13.63 0.68
CA ALA A 61 17.23 14.63 1.48
C ALA A 61 18.24 15.37 0.59
N ALA A 62 18.36 16.68 0.79
CA ALA A 62 19.31 17.54 0.09
C ALA A 62 20.76 17.32 0.54
#